data_AF-A0ABD0MXV2-F1
#
_entry.id   AF-A0ABD0MXV2-F1
#
_cell.length_a   1.000
_cell.length_b   1.000
_cell.length_c   1.000
_cell.angle_alpha   90.00
_cell.angle_beta   90.00
_cell.angle_gamma   90.00
#
_symmetry.space_group_name_H-M   'P 1'
#
loop_
_entity.id
_entity.type
_entity.pdbx_description
1 polymer ?
#
loop_
_entity_poly.entity_id
_entity_poly.type
_entity_poly.pdbx_seq_one_letter_code
_entity_poly.pdbx_strand_id
1 'polypeptide(L)'
;VSSADWGVSYSHSYVCVLKDSSVIMSCTYTYPTGYQIIKVYWTKDDKRGEEPPDLSQGLEYSQRLQYLGDKQQNCTIRLNHVTQKDEHMYYFRFITDKPDGKWIGTPGVSLTVT
;
A
#
# COMPACT_ATOMS: atom_id res chain seq x y z
N VAL A 1 -14.30 24.22 8.30
CA VAL A 1 -13.15 23.40 7.87
C VAL A 1 -13.72 22.05 7.46
N SER A 2 -13.71 21.69 6.16
CA SER A 2 -14.19 20.37 5.76
C SER A 2 -13.18 19.33 6.24
N SER A 3 -13.60 18.46 7.15
CA SER A 3 -12.82 17.28 7.51
C SER A 3 -12.68 16.42 6.27
N ALA A 4 -11.46 16.11 5.84
CA ALA A 4 -11.26 15.14 4.77
C ALA A 4 -11.75 13.77 5.23
N ASP A 5 -12.52 13.07 4.40
CA ASP A 5 -12.89 11.69 4.69
C ASP A 5 -11.69 10.75 4.49
N TRP A 6 -11.74 9.60 5.14
CA TRP A 6 -10.76 8.54 4.98
C TRP A 6 -10.79 8.00 3.55
N GLY A 7 -9.64 7.86 2.92
CA GLY A 7 -9.58 7.38 1.55
C GLY A 7 -8.19 6.99 1.08
N VAL A 8 -8.15 6.14 0.08
CA VAL A 8 -6.95 5.82 -0.70
C VAL A 8 -7.33 5.84 -2.18
N SER A 9 -6.55 6.53 -2.99
CA SER A 9 -6.72 6.59 -4.43
C SER A 9 -5.50 6.00 -5.11
N TYR A 10 -5.66 4.85 -5.74
CA TYR A 10 -4.62 4.21 -6.56
C TYR A 10 -4.63 4.83 -7.95
N SER A 11 -3.45 5.12 -8.50
CA SER A 11 -3.36 5.62 -9.89
C SER A 11 -3.79 4.55 -10.90
N HIS A 12 -3.53 3.28 -10.59
CA HIS A 12 -3.95 2.13 -11.40
C HIS A 12 -4.45 1.03 -10.46
N SER A 13 -5.62 0.47 -10.76
CA SER A 13 -6.16 -0.69 -10.05
C SER A 13 -5.65 -2.04 -10.60
N TYR A 14 -5.00 -2.02 -11.76
CA TYR A 14 -4.39 -3.19 -12.40
C TYR A 14 -3.08 -2.78 -13.08
N VAL A 15 -2.06 -3.62 -12.93
CA VAL A 15 -0.75 -3.45 -13.55
C VAL A 15 -0.25 -4.80 -14.07
N CYS A 16 0.25 -4.78 -15.31
CA CYS A 16 0.97 -5.89 -15.91
C CYS A 16 2.45 -5.51 -16.04
N VAL A 17 3.35 -6.39 -15.61
CA VAL A 17 4.80 -6.13 -15.61
C VAL A 17 5.57 -7.34 -16.13
N LEU A 18 6.67 -7.09 -16.84
CA LEU A 18 7.54 -8.16 -17.31
C LEU A 18 8.28 -8.81 -16.14
N LYS A 19 8.45 -10.13 -16.18
CA LYS A 19 9.30 -10.85 -15.23
C LYS A 19 10.72 -10.25 -15.17
N ASP A 20 11.30 -10.23 -13.97
CA ASP A 20 12.62 -9.72 -13.65
C ASP A 20 12.80 -8.19 -13.83
N SER A 21 11.72 -7.47 -14.17
CA SER A 21 11.70 -6.00 -14.23
C SER A 21 11.18 -5.36 -12.93
N SER A 22 10.84 -4.07 -12.97
CA SER A 22 10.35 -3.31 -11.82
C SER A 22 9.00 -2.67 -12.09
N VAL A 23 8.16 -2.60 -11.06
CA VAL A 23 6.84 -1.93 -11.11
C VAL A 23 6.77 -0.80 -10.08
N ILE A 24 6.07 0.28 -10.42
CA ILE A 24 5.70 1.36 -9.50
C ILE A 24 4.19 1.29 -9.29
N MET A 25 3.77 1.09 -8.04
CA MET A 25 2.37 1.18 -7.64
C MET A 25 2.19 2.49 -6.87
N SER A 26 1.60 3.47 -7.54
CA SER A 26 1.39 4.81 -6.98
C SER A 26 -0.02 4.98 -6.43
N CYS A 27 -0.11 5.70 -5.33
CA CYS A 27 -1.37 6.08 -4.73
C CYS A 27 -1.23 7.34 -3.88
N THR A 28 -2.37 7.96 -3.60
CA THR A 28 -2.51 8.97 -2.56
C THR A 28 -3.50 8.51 -1.50
N TYR A 29 -3.47 9.13 -0.32
CA TYR A 29 -4.41 8.84 0.75
C TYR A 29 -4.81 10.08 1.53
N THR A 30 -6.01 10.04 2.10
CA THR A 30 -6.61 11.13 2.88
C THR A 30 -7.11 10.61 4.22
N TYR A 31 -7.10 11.50 5.22
CA TYR A 31 -7.60 11.22 6.56
C TYR A 31 -8.06 12.53 7.23
N PRO A 32 -9.00 12.46 8.19
CA PRO A 32 -9.52 13.63 8.89
C PRO A 32 -8.46 14.47 9.59
N THR A 33 -8.73 15.77 9.73
CA THR A 33 -7.89 16.66 10.54
C THR A 33 -7.87 16.22 12.01
N GLY A 34 -6.71 16.38 12.66
CA GLY A 34 -6.54 16.01 14.06
C GLY A 34 -6.14 14.55 14.28
N TYR A 35 -5.76 13.83 13.23
CA TYR A 35 -5.08 12.54 13.29
C TYR A 35 -3.63 12.70 12.82
N GLN A 36 -2.73 11.88 13.36
CA GLN A 36 -1.33 11.81 12.95
C GLN A 36 -0.98 10.41 12.48
N ILE A 37 -0.29 10.30 11.34
CA ILE A 37 0.12 9.02 10.78
C ILE A 37 1.28 8.42 11.58
N ILE A 38 1.05 7.27 12.20
CA ILE A 38 2.08 6.55 12.96
C ILE A 38 2.77 5.50 12.09
N LYS A 39 2.01 4.80 11.24
CA LYS A 39 2.50 3.70 10.40
C LYS A 39 1.82 3.72 9.04
N VAL A 40 2.60 3.44 8.01
CA VAL A 40 2.16 3.23 6.64
C VAL A 40 2.88 2.00 6.12
N TYR A 41 2.19 1.16 5.36
CA TYR A 41 2.78 -0.01 4.75
C TYR A 41 1.87 -0.58 3.66
N TRP A 42 2.43 -1.48 2.86
CA TRP A 42 1.68 -2.27 1.88
C TRP A 42 1.52 -3.69 2.36
N THR A 43 0.39 -4.31 2.00
CA THR A 43 0.05 -5.69 2.34
C THR A 43 -0.61 -6.42 1.18
N LYS A 44 -0.69 -7.74 1.30
CA LYS A 44 -1.39 -8.66 0.39
C LYS A 44 -2.72 -9.19 0.96
N ASP A 45 -3.03 -8.83 2.20
CA ASP A 45 -4.23 -9.29 2.92
C ASP A 45 -5.12 -8.10 3.29
N ASP A 46 -6.40 -8.16 2.93
CA ASP A 46 -7.41 -7.14 3.23
C ASP A 46 -8.39 -7.55 4.34
N LYS A 47 -8.14 -8.69 5.02
CA LYS A 47 -9.02 -9.22 6.06
C LYS A 47 -9.28 -8.22 7.18
N ARG A 48 -10.54 -8.24 7.63
CA ARG A 48 -11.02 -7.46 8.77
C ARG A 48 -10.86 -8.26 10.05
N GLY A 49 -10.18 -7.70 11.06
CA GLY A 49 -10.09 -8.28 12.41
C GLY A 49 -8.67 -8.40 12.95
N GLU A 50 -7.71 -8.72 12.08
CA GLU A 50 -6.29 -8.78 12.42
C GLU A 50 -5.51 -7.69 11.68
N GLU A 51 -4.37 -7.28 12.24
CA GLU A 51 -3.49 -6.32 11.59
C GLU A 51 -2.70 -7.06 10.50
N PRO A 52 -2.92 -6.77 9.21
CA PRO A 52 -2.30 -7.53 8.14
C PRO A 52 -0.78 -7.30 8.13
N PRO A 53 -0.01 -8.29 7.64
CA PRO A 53 1.45 -8.20 7.68
C PRO A 53 1.98 -7.09 6.76
N ASP A 54 3.05 -6.46 7.20
CA ASP A 54 3.80 -5.47 6.43
C ASP A 54 4.74 -6.19 5.45
N LEU A 55 4.53 -5.97 4.15
CA LEU A 55 5.34 -6.61 3.12
C LEU A 55 6.83 -6.27 3.25
N SER A 56 7.17 -5.04 3.65
CA SER A 56 8.58 -4.63 3.76
C SER A 56 9.38 -5.45 4.79
N GLN A 57 8.68 -6.07 5.75
CA GLN A 57 9.28 -6.91 6.79
C GLN A 57 9.46 -8.37 6.35
N GLY A 58 8.85 -8.79 5.24
CA GLY A 58 9.00 -10.13 4.70
C GLY A 58 10.37 -10.30 4.03
N LEU A 59 11.04 -11.43 4.27
CA LEU A 59 12.33 -11.77 3.66
C LEU A 59 12.27 -11.72 2.12
N GLU A 60 11.13 -12.07 1.52
CA GLU A 60 10.93 -12.03 0.07
C GLU A 60 10.89 -10.61 -0.51
N TYR A 61 10.61 -9.58 0.30
CA TYR A 61 10.35 -8.21 -0.14
C TYR A 61 11.36 -7.19 0.41
N SER A 62 12.04 -7.49 1.51
CA SER A 62 12.91 -6.54 2.23
C SER A 62 13.99 -5.88 1.37
N GLN A 63 14.50 -6.58 0.34
CA GLN A 63 15.51 -6.06 -0.59
C GLN A 63 14.94 -5.57 -1.93
N ARG A 64 13.65 -5.85 -2.20
CA ARG A 64 13.02 -5.61 -3.51
C ARG A 64 12.00 -4.47 -3.47
N LEU A 65 11.33 -4.31 -2.33
CA LEU A 65 10.30 -3.30 -2.12
C LEU A 65 10.91 -2.03 -1.52
N GLN A 66 10.73 -0.93 -2.24
CA GLN A 66 11.14 0.40 -1.81
C GLN A 66 9.90 1.26 -1.62
N TYR A 67 9.73 1.82 -0.42
CA TYR A 67 8.72 2.85 -0.17
C TYR A 67 9.21 4.20 -0.70
N LEU A 68 8.46 4.78 -1.63
CA LEU A 68 8.74 6.08 -2.26
C LEU A 68 7.78 7.18 -1.78
N GLY A 69 6.79 6.81 -0.96
CA GLY A 69 5.83 7.73 -0.37
C GLY A 69 6.35 8.43 0.88
N ASP A 70 5.41 9.03 1.59
CA ASP A 70 5.63 9.77 2.83
C ASP A 70 4.56 9.40 3.87
N LYS A 71 4.54 10.14 4.98
CA LYS A 71 3.50 10.07 6.03
C LYS A 71 2.45 11.18 5.90
N GLN A 72 2.41 11.88 4.77
CA GLN A 72 1.47 12.97 4.53
C GLN A 72 0.33 12.48 3.65
N GLN A 73 0.58 12.18 2.38
CA GLN A 73 -0.48 11.81 1.43
C GLN A 73 0.01 10.90 0.30
N ASN A 74 1.32 10.66 0.15
CA ASN A 74 1.85 9.81 -0.92
C ASN A 74 2.12 8.40 -0.39
N CYS A 75 1.57 7.39 -1.03
CA CYS A 75 1.73 5.99 -0.64
C CYS A 75 2.44 5.12 -1.68
N THR A 76 3.19 5.73 -2.59
CA THR A 76 3.85 5.03 -3.70
C THR A 76 4.91 4.02 -3.24
N ILE A 77 4.95 2.85 -3.87
CA ILE A 77 6.04 1.86 -3.75
C ILE A 77 6.63 1.53 -5.11
N ARG A 78 7.89 1.07 -5.08
CA ARG A 78 8.53 0.37 -6.19
C ARG A 78 8.85 -1.06 -5.76
N LEU A 79 8.48 -2.03 -6.57
CA LEU A 79 8.89 -3.43 -6.40
C LEU A 79 9.83 -3.81 -7.55
N ASN A 80 11.06 -4.21 -7.22
CA ASN A 80 12.08 -4.61 -8.17
C ASN A 80 12.15 -6.14 -8.32
N HIS A 81 12.71 -6.60 -9.45
CA HIS A 81 12.92 -8.02 -9.74
C HIS A 81 11.63 -8.82 -9.52
N VAL A 82 10.57 -8.42 -10.20
CA VAL A 82 9.24 -9.03 -10.06
C VAL A 82 9.24 -10.45 -10.61
N THR A 83 8.63 -11.38 -9.91
CA THR A 83 8.52 -12.80 -10.28
C THR A 83 7.06 -13.23 -10.33
N GLN A 84 6.75 -14.40 -10.92
CA GLN A 84 5.37 -14.92 -10.94
C GLN A 84 4.74 -15.06 -9.53
N LYS A 85 5.56 -15.26 -8.49
CA LYS A 85 5.09 -15.33 -7.09
C LYS A 85 4.58 -13.99 -6.55
N ASP A 86 4.95 -12.89 -7.22
CA ASP A 86 4.49 -11.55 -6.87
C ASP A 86 3.12 -11.24 -7.46
N GLU A 87 2.53 -12.09 -8.32
CA GLU A 87 1.15 -11.93 -8.78
C GLU A 87 0.18 -12.00 -7.61
N HIS A 88 -0.45 -10.87 -7.30
CA HIS A 88 -1.40 -10.76 -6.19
C HIS A 88 -2.17 -9.43 -6.21
N MET A 89 -3.14 -9.28 -5.31
CA MET A 89 -3.75 -8.00 -4.98
C MET A 89 -2.99 -7.30 -3.85
N TYR A 90 -2.53 -6.07 -4.08
CA TYR A 90 -1.78 -5.28 -3.12
C TYR A 90 -2.61 -4.14 -2.57
N TYR A 91 -2.53 -3.91 -1.26
CA TYR A 91 -3.30 -2.89 -0.56
C TYR A 91 -2.38 -1.98 0.22
N PHE A 92 -2.60 -0.68 0.12
CA PHE A 92 -2.02 0.29 1.02
C PHE A 92 -2.80 0.34 2.33
N ARG A 93 -2.08 0.39 3.44
CA ARG A 93 -2.63 0.49 4.77
C ARG A 93 -1.93 1.57 5.57
N PHE A 94 -2.72 2.34 6.32
CA PHE A 94 -2.19 3.31 7.25
C PHE A 94 -2.90 3.25 8.60
N ILE A 95 -2.13 3.57 9.63
CA ILE A 95 -2.55 3.61 11.03
C ILE A 95 -2.19 4.99 11.55
N THR A 96 -3.13 5.57 12.28
CA THR A 96 -2.95 6.84 12.98
C THR A 96 -2.75 6.63 14.48
N ASP A 97 -2.51 7.73 15.18
CA ASP A 97 -2.38 7.81 16.63
C ASP A 97 -3.67 7.46 17.41
N LYS A 98 -4.82 7.40 16.73
CA LYS A 98 -6.11 7.10 17.39
C LYS A 98 -6.61 5.67 17.13
N PRO A 99 -7.29 5.03 18.10
CA PRO A 99 -7.75 3.64 17.99
C PRO A 99 -8.68 3.37 16.80
N ASP A 100 -9.53 4.34 16.45
CA ASP A 100 -10.49 4.29 15.35
C ASP A 100 -9.85 4.65 13.99
N GLY A 101 -8.64 5.19 14.00
CA GLY A 101 -8.00 5.71 12.79
C GLY A 101 -7.09 4.70 12.12
N LYS A 102 -7.67 3.57 11.69
CA LYS A 102 -7.03 2.55 10.87
C LYS A 102 -7.76 2.42 9.54
N TRP A 103 -7.02 2.43 8.44
CA TRP A 103 -7.63 2.36 7.11
C TRP A 103 -6.83 1.48 6.16
N ILE A 104 -7.55 0.73 5.33
CA ILE A 104 -6.99 -0.06 4.23
C ILE A 104 -7.66 0.37 2.93
N GLY A 105 -6.85 0.66 1.92
CA GLY A 105 -7.35 1.12 0.64
C GLY A 105 -7.89 -0.04 -0.19
N THR A 106 -9.21 -0.14 -0.35
CA THR A 106 -9.86 -1.06 -1.30
C THR A 106 -10.21 -0.32 -2.60
N PRO A 107 -10.23 -0.99 -3.78
CA PRO A 107 -10.06 -2.44 -4.01
C PRO A 107 -8.60 -2.92 -4.10
N GLY A 108 -7.61 -2.04 -3.91
CA GLY A 108 -6.19 -2.38 -4.06
C GLY A 108 -5.70 -2.30 -5.51
N VAL A 109 -4.51 -2.85 -5.75
CA VAL A 109 -3.84 -2.93 -7.06
C VAL A 109 -3.59 -4.39 -7.41
N SER A 110 -4.14 -4.85 -8.52
CA SER A 110 -3.88 -6.17 -9.08
C SER A 110 -2.56 -6.17 -9.86
N LEU A 111 -1.60 -7.00 -9.48
CA LEU A 111 -0.35 -7.18 -10.21
C LEU A 111 -0.36 -8.52 -10.95
N THR A 112 -0.04 -8.48 -12.24
CA THR A 112 0.19 -9.68 -13.08
C THR A 112 1.57 -9.62 -13.73
N VAL A 113 2.14 -10.78 -14.01
CA VAL A 113 3.52 -10.95 -14.48
C VAL A 113 3.54 -11.80 -15.74
N THR A 114 4.23 -11.29 -16.76
CA THR A 114 4.37 -11.91 -18.09
C THR A 114 5.81 -12.14 -18.48
#